data_AF-A0A0D3K8N8-F1
#
_entry.id   AF-A0A0D3K8N8-F1
#
_cell.length_a   1.000
_cell.length_b   1.000
_cell.length_c   1.000
_cell.angle_alpha   90.00
_cell.angle_beta   90.00
_cell.angle_gamma   90.00
#
_symmetry.space_group_name_H-M   'P 1'
#
loop_
_entity.id
_entity.type
_entity.pdbx_description
1 polymer ?
#
loop_
_entity_poly.entity_id
_entity_poly.type
_entity_poly.pdbx_seq_one_letter_code
_entity_poly.pdbx_strand_id
1 'polypeptide(L)'
;LHSALQAWEGAGKRGVWLRLPAEAHAYVDAAVAAGFEYHHATAGYLQLTRWLPPTPSPLPRYAFTSVGVGGVVVNGKREVLMVQERVSPSKRMQGSWKLPGGLAEPGEDFAATVAREVAEETGVRAELDGVVSLRHSHGRRFGQSDVYVI
;
A
#
# COMPACT_ATOMS: atom_id res chain seq x y z
N LEU A 1 -31.68 0.66 2.10
CA LEU A 1 -30.71 -0.36 1.63
C LEU A 1 -31.39 -1.64 1.17
N HIS A 2 -32.27 -2.24 1.98
CA HIS A 2 -32.99 -3.49 1.63
C HIS A 2 -33.71 -3.45 0.26
N SER A 3 -34.57 -2.44 0.02
CA SER A 3 -35.28 -2.30 -1.25
C SER A 3 -34.34 -2.10 -2.45
N ALA A 4 -33.20 -1.44 -2.26
CA ALA A 4 -32.21 -1.22 -3.32
C ALA A 4 -31.52 -2.53 -3.69
N LEU A 5 -31.17 -3.37 -2.70
CA LEU A 5 -30.57 -4.68 -2.93
C LEU A 5 -31.48 -5.60 -3.73
N GLN A 6 -32.77 -5.68 -3.37
CA GLN A 6 -33.76 -6.46 -4.12
C GLN A 6 -33.89 -5.96 -5.57
N ALA A 7 -33.93 -4.65 -5.77
CA ALA A 7 -34.00 -4.06 -7.11
C ALA A 7 -32.73 -4.38 -7.93
N TRP A 8 -31.54 -4.35 -7.32
CA TRP A 8 -30.28 -4.69 -7.99
C TRP A 8 -30.18 -6.16 -8.34
N GLU A 9 -30.61 -7.05 -7.44
CA GLU A 9 -30.71 -8.49 -7.69
C GLU A 9 -31.67 -8.78 -8.85
N GLY A 10 -32.87 -8.18 -8.84
CA GLY A 10 -33.85 -8.30 -9.93
C GLY A 10 -33.33 -7.74 -11.27
N ALA A 11 -32.44 -6.75 -11.24
CA ALA A 11 -31.77 -6.19 -12.41
C ALA A 11 -30.51 -6.97 -12.84
N GLY A 12 -30.22 -8.13 -12.22
CA GLY A 12 -29.06 -8.96 -12.56
C GLY A 12 -27.71 -8.35 -12.19
N LYS A 13 -27.68 -7.36 -11.27
CA LYS A 13 -26.41 -6.85 -10.71
C LYS A 13 -25.81 -7.91 -9.79
N ARG A 14 -24.48 -7.96 -9.73
CA ARG A 14 -23.75 -8.99 -8.98
C ARG A 14 -22.87 -8.41 -7.88
N GLY A 15 -21.92 -7.56 -8.26
CA GLY A 15 -21.05 -6.87 -7.32
C GLY A 15 -21.55 -5.46 -7.03
N VAL A 16 -21.83 -5.17 -5.76
CA VAL A 16 -22.25 -3.85 -5.30
C VAL A 16 -21.11 -3.22 -4.52
N TRP A 17 -20.77 -1.98 -4.88
CA TRP A 17 -19.76 -1.18 -4.22
C TRP A 17 -20.47 -0.04 -3.50
N LEU A 18 -20.24 0.09 -2.19
CA LEU A 18 -20.79 1.15 -1.38
C LEU A 18 -19.63 1.98 -0.80
N ARG A 19 -19.54 3.23 -1.24
CA ARG A 19 -18.58 4.20 -0.71
C ARG A 19 -19.30 5.07 0.32
N LEU A 20 -18.87 4.99 1.57
CA LEU A 20 -19.36 5.82 2.66
C LEU A 20 -18.32 6.89 2.97
N PRO A 21 -18.62 8.18 2.76
CA PRO A 21 -17.79 9.27 3.27
C PRO A 21 -17.60 9.16 4.79
N ALA A 22 -16.50 9.69 5.32
CA ALA A 22 -16.17 9.58 6.75
C ALA A 22 -17.29 10.17 7.66
N GLU A 23 -17.95 11.24 7.21
CA GLU A 23 -19.10 11.85 7.88
C GLU A 23 -20.32 10.93 7.95
N ALA A 24 -20.41 9.93 7.07
CA ALA A 24 -21.50 8.96 6.98
C ALA A 24 -21.26 7.69 7.83
N HIS A 25 -20.35 7.74 8.80
CA HIS A 25 -19.96 6.59 9.65
C HIS A 25 -21.15 5.93 10.36
N ALA A 26 -22.21 6.68 10.70
CA ALA A 26 -23.41 6.13 11.35
C ALA A 26 -24.14 5.06 10.51
N TYR A 27 -23.86 4.97 9.21
CA TYR A 27 -24.48 3.98 8.31
C TYR A 27 -23.67 2.69 8.16
N VAL A 28 -22.49 2.59 8.76
CA VAL A 28 -21.62 1.41 8.65
C VAL A 28 -22.32 0.16 9.19
N ASP A 29 -22.92 0.24 10.38
CA ASP A 29 -23.64 -0.89 10.98
C ASP A 29 -24.78 -1.39 10.09
N ALA A 30 -25.55 -0.46 9.52
CA ALA A 30 -26.65 -0.81 8.62
C ALA A 30 -26.16 -1.46 7.32
N ALA A 31 -25.01 -1.04 6.80
CA ALA A 31 -24.42 -1.65 5.61
C ALA A 31 -23.89 -3.07 5.91
N VAL A 32 -23.16 -3.25 7.01
CA VAL A 32 -22.64 -4.56 7.44
C VAL A 32 -23.78 -5.52 7.77
N ALA A 33 -24.83 -5.06 8.46
CA ALA A 33 -26.03 -5.86 8.73
C ALA A 33 -26.76 -6.27 7.43
N ALA A 34 -26.61 -5.48 6.36
CA ALA A 34 -27.08 -5.83 5.04
C ALA A 34 -26.07 -6.65 4.22
N GLY A 35 -25.08 -7.29 4.85
CA GLY A 35 -24.14 -8.21 4.20
C GLY A 35 -23.05 -7.57 3.35
N PHE A 36 -22.78 -6.27 3.54
CA PHE A 36 -21.59 -5.66 2.98
C PHE A 36 -20.35 -5.99 3.82
N GLU A 37 -19.23 -6.21 3.16
CA GLU A 37 -17.93 -6.47 3.77
C GLU A 37 -16.99 -5.28 3.55
N TYR A 38 -16.10 -5.05 4.51
CA TYR A 38 -15.03 -4.05 4.39
C TYR A 38 -14.08 -4.42 3.26
N HIS A 39 -13.86 -3.49 2.34
CA HIS A 39 -12.87 -3.65 1.27
C HIS A 39 -11.62 -2.82 1.57
N HIS A 40 -11.76 -1.52 1.83
CA HIS A 40 -10.65 -0.64 2.21
C HIS A 40 -11.15 0.66 2.84
N ALA A 41 -10.27 1.40 3.50
CA ALA A 41 -10.56 2.74 4.00
C ALA A 41 -9.43 3.71 3.66
N THR A 42 -9.78 4.98 3.54
CA THR A 42 -8.84 6.11 3.48
C THR A 42 -9.22 7.10 4.59
N ALA A 43 -8.49 8.21 4.72
CA ALA A 43 -8.86 9.27 5.65
C ALA A 43 -10.27 9.86 5.37
N GLY A 44 -10.73 9.83 4.11
CA GLY A 44 -11.97 10.48 3.69
C GLY A 44 -13.18 9.56 3.52
N TYR A 45 -12.98 8.24 3.42
CA TYR A 45 -14.09 7.32 3.17
C TYR A 45 -13.77 5.87 3.52
N LEU A 46 -14.84 5.09 3.74
CA LEU A 46 -14.83 3.65 3.77
C LEU A 46 -15.44 3.07 2.49
N GLN A 47 -14.74 2.10 1.89
CA GLN A 47 -15.26 1.29 0.79
C GLN A 47 -15.73 -0.06 1.32
N LEU A 48 -16.98 -0.37 1.01
CA LEU A 48 -17.63 -1.64 1.29
C LEU A 48 -18.00 -2.32 -0.03
N THR A 49 -18.06 -3.65 -0.01
CA THR A 49 -18.49 -4.46 -1.15
C THR A 49 -19.48 -5.53 -0.73
N ARG A 50 -20.42 -5.87 -1.61
CA ARG A 50 -21.28 -7.04 -1.46
C ARG A 50 -21.37 -7.80 -2.78
N TRP A 51 -21.09 -9.10 -2.74
CA TRP A 51 -21.38 -10.01 -3.84
C TRP A 51 -22.74 -10.65 -3.60
N LEU A 52 -23.68 -10.40 -4.52
CA LEU A 52 -25.07 -10.83 -4.39
C LEU A 52 -25.28 -12.31 -4.74
N PRO A 53 -24.62 -12.88 -5.77
CA PRO A 53 -24.76 -14.31 -6.07
C PRO A 53 -24.21 -15.20 -4.93
N PRO A 54 -24.72 -16.44 -4.78
CA PRO A 54 -24.25 -17.40 -3.78
C PRO A 54 -22.87 -18.01 -4.10
N THR A 55 -22.27 -17.64 -5.23
CA THR A 55 -20.95 -18.12 -5.65
C THR A 55 -19.83 -17.35 -4.94
N PRO A 56 -18.59 -17.86 -4.95
CA PRO A 56 -17.44 -17.06 -4.54
C PRO A 56 -17.39 -15.73 -5.28
N SER A 57 -17.09 -14.65 -4.53
CA SER A 57 -16.96 -13.31 -5.09
C SER A 57 -15.68 -13.20 -5.92
N PRO A 58 -15.77 -12.79 -7.20
CA PRO A 58 -14.61 -12.47 -8.02
C PRO A 58 -14.15 -11.01 -7.85
N LEU A 59 -14.76 -10.25 -6.94
CA LEU A 59 -14.36 -8.86 -6.71
C LEU A 59 -12.90 -8.83 -6.25
N PRO A 60 -12.06 -7.95 -6.85
CA PRO A 60 -10.66 -7.85 -6.47
C PRO A 60 -10.55 -7.46 -4.99
N ARG A 61 -9.51 -7.95 -4.33
CA ARG A 61 -9.13 -7.48 -3.00
C ARG A 61 -8.44 -6.13 -3.11
N TYR A 62 -8.43 -5.37 -2.02
CA TYR A 62 -7.62 -4.17 -1.94
C TYR A 62 -6.13 -4.48 -2.04
N ALA A 63 -5.35 -3.50 -2.50
CA ALA A 63 -3.90 -3.58 -2.55
C ALA A 63 -3.35 -3.90 -1.16
N PHE A 64 -2.57 -4.98 -1.08
CA PHE A 64 -2.07 -5.51 0.18
C PHE A 64 -0.56 -5.70 0.17
N THR A 65 0.14 -5.35 -0.91
CA THR A 65 1.60 -5.49 -0.98
C THR A 65 2.23 -4.12 -0.83
N SER A 66 3.09 -3.95 0.17
CA SER A 66 3.93 -2.75 0.27
C SER A 66 5.06 -2.81 -0.75
N VAL A 67 5.41 -1.67 -1.33
CA VAL A 67 6.53 -1.53 -2.25
C VAL A 67 7.57 -0.64 -1.58
N GLY A 68 8.76 -1.16 -1.36
CA GLY A 68 9.91 -0.41 -0.88
C GLY A 68 11.03 -0.36 -1.91
N VAL A 69 11.78 0.73 -1.91
CA VAL A 69 12.91 0.94 -2.84
C VAL A 69 14.13 1.41 -2.06
N GLY A 70 15.29 0.81 -2.33
CA GLY A 70 16.58 1.21 -1.76
C GLY A 70 17.55 1.65 -2.85
N GLY A 71 18.19 2.79 -2.68
CA GLY A 71 19.12 3.35 -3.66
C GLY A 71 20.58 2.95 -3.42
N VAL A 72 21.18 2.25 -4.37
CA VAL A 72 22.64 2.11 -4.44
C VAL A 72 23.21 3.28 -5.24
N VAL A 73 23.52 4.38 -4.55
CA VAL A 73 24.07 5.59 -5.19
C VAL A 73 25.60 5.52 -5.17
N VAL A 74 26.21 5.49 -6.34
CA VAL A 74 27.66 5.35 -6.51
C VAL A 74 28.27 6.65 -7.05
N ASN A 75 29.31 7.15 -6.41
CA ASN A 75 30.03 8.34 -6.88
C ASN A 75 31.17 7.99 -7.87
N GLY A 76 31.83 9.00 -8.44
CA GLY A 76 32.95 8.81 -9.38
C GLY A 76 34.19 8.10 -8.79
N LYS A 77 34.27 7.93 -7.46
CA LYS A 77 35.32 7.19 -6.76
C LYS A 77 34.93 5.74 -6.44
N ARG A 78 33.75 5.28 -6.88
CA ARG A 78 33.17 3.96 -6.57
C ARG A 78 32.82 3.77 -5.09
N GLU A 79 32.52 4.86 -4.40
CA GLU A 79 32.00 4.82 -3.03
C GLU A 79 30.46 4.80 -3.06
N VAL A 80 29.85 4.10 -2.10
CA VAL A 80 28.39 3.97 -1.98
C VAL A 80 27.86 4.89 -0.90
N LEU A 81 26.80 5.63 -1.19
CA LEU A 81 26.07 6.44 -0.21
C LEU A 81 25.31 5.53 0.76
N MET A 82 25.55 5.73 2.06
CA MET A 82 24.91 4.98 3.13
C MET A 82 24.34 5.93 4.16
N VAL A 83 23.26 5.52 4.83
CA VAL A 83 22.63 6.27 5.93
C VAL A 83 22.60 5.42 7.20
N GLN A 84 22.51 6.11 8.34
CA GLN A 84 22.36 5.49 9.65
C GLN A 84 21.26 6.22 10.41
N GLU A 85 20.27 5.49 10.91
CA GLU A 85 19.20 6.07 11.72
C GLU A 85 19.75 6.54 13.07
N ARG A 86 19.48 7.80 13.44
CA ARG A 86 19.85 8.34 14.76
C ARG A 86 19.21 7.52 15.89
N VAL A 87 17.95 7.16 15.73
CA VAL A 87 17.19 6.31 16.66
C VAL A 87 16.48 5.24 15.85
N SER A 88 16.90 3.99 16.01
CA SER A 88 16.29 2.85 15.32
C SER A 88 15.12 2.26 16.13
N PRO A 89 14.03 1.82 15.48
CA PRO A 89 12.93 1.11 16.14
C PRO A 89 13.34 -0.28 16.67
N SER A 90 14.49 -0.79 16.24
CA SER A 90 15.08 -2.05 16.72
C SER A 90 16.46 -1.81 17.32
N LYS A 91 16.65 -2.23 18.59
CA LYS A 91 17.97 -2.18 19.24
C LYS A 91 19.06 -2.93 18.45
N ARG A 92 18.69 -3.98 17.69
CA ARG A 92 19.64 -4.74 16.86
C ARG A 92 20.12 -3.98 15.63
N MET A 93 19.33 -3.02 15.15
CA MET A 93 19.63 -2.21 13.97
C MET A 93 20.24 -0.84 14.34
N GLN A 94 20.34 -0.52 15.64
CA GLN A 94 20.91 0.75 16.08
C GLN A 94 22.37 0.84 15.64
N GLY A 95 22.72 1.93 14.96
CA GLY A 95 24.08 2.14 14.47
C GLY A 95 24.43 1.31 13.22
N SER A 96 23.47 0.61 12.60
CA SER A 96 23.71 -0.07 11.32
C SER A 96 23.64 0.90 10.15
N TRP A 97 24.58 0.74 9.20
CA TRP A 97 24.52 1.41 7.91
C TRP A 97 23.54 0.68 6.98
N LYS A 98 22.66 1.43 6.33
CA LYS A 98 21.70 0.93 5.33
C LYS A 98 21.77 1.79 4.07
N LEU A 99 21.25 1.26 2.97
CA LEU A 99 21.00 2.06 1.78
C LEU A 99 19.93 3.11 2.09
N PRO A 100 20.03 4.34 1.55
CA PRO A 100 18.92 5.29 1.60
C PRO A 100 17.71 4.73 0.86
N GLY A 101 16.51 4.97 1.37
CA GLY A 101 15.29 4.43 0.75
C GLY A 101 14.12 4.25 1.70
N GLY A 102 12.95 4.04 1.12
CA GLY A 102 11.71 3.95 1.85
C GLY A 102 10.59 3.30 1.05
N LEU A 103 9.35 3.60 1.43
CA LEU A 103 8.16 3.04 0.80
C LEU A 103 7.69 3.96 -0.33
N ALA A 104 7.18 3.37 -1.40
CA ALA A 104 6.51 4.12 -2.46
C ALA A 104 5.22 4.75 -1.93
N GLU A 105 5.01 6.02 -2.25
CA GLU A 105 3.74 6.70 -2.02
C GLU A 105 2.74 6.39 -3.15
N PRO A 106 1.41 6.58 -2.92
CA PRO A 106 0.43 6.41 -3.97
C PRO A 106 0.71 7.26 -5.21
N GLY A 107 0.92 6.61 -6.36
CA GLY A 107 1.20 7.26 -7.64
C GLY A 107 2.69 7.36 -7.99
N GLU A 108 3.60 6.94 -7.10
CA GLU A 108 5.02 6.87 -7.40
C GLU A 108 5.38 5.56 -8.11
N ASP A 109 6.31 5.65 -9.06
CA ASP A 109 7.05 4.49 -9.57
C ASP A 109 8.38 4.32 -8.79
N PHE A 110 9.17 3.31 -9.15
CA PHE A 110 10.44 3.05 -8.46
C PHE A 110 11.44 4.20 -8.59
N ALA A 111 11.49 4.87 -9.75
CA ALA A 111 12.43 5.95 -10.00
C ALA A 111 12.08 7.19 -9.18
N ALA A 112 10.80 7.57 -9.15
CA ALA A 112 10.29 8.65 -8.32
C ALA A 112 10.52 8.37 -6.84
N THR A 113 10.18 7.15 -6.38
CA THR A 113 10.34 6.74 -4.98
C THR A 113 11.80 6.85 -4.54
N VAL A 114 12.74 6.24 -5.26
CA VAL A 114 14.15 6.23 -4.84
C VAL A 114 14.78 7.61 -4.91
N ALA A 115 14.44 8.42 -5.93
CA ALA A 115 14.96 9.78 -6.05
C ALA A 115 14.48 10.68 -4.91
N ARG A 116 13.19 10.58 -4.52
CA ARG A 116 12.63 11.29 -3.36
C ARG A 116 13.32 10.87 -2.07
N GLU A 117 13.34 9.57 -1.77
CA GLU A 117 13.88 9.04 -0.51
C GLU A 117 15.37 9.37 -0.34
N VAL A 118 16.19 9.23 -1.39
CA VAL A 118 17.60 9.61 -1.36
C VAL A 118 17.76 11.10 -1.06
N ALA A 119 16.96 11.95 -1.70
CA ALA A 119 17.01 13.39 -1.48
C ALA A 119 16.54 13.79 -0.07
N GLU A 120 15.48 13.17 0.45
CA GLU A 120 14.93 13.45 1.78
C GLU A 120 15.89 13.04 2.90
N GLU A 121 16.52 11.86 2.80
CA GLU A 121 17.41 11.35 3.85
C GLU A 121 18.82 11.98 3.80
N THR A 122 19.28 12.42 2.62
CA THR A 122 20.71 12.78 2.42
C THR A 122 20.95 14.15 1.77
N GLY A 123 19.93 14.75 1.15
CA GLY A 123 20.07 15.95 0.32
C GLY A 123 20.70 15.72 -1.06
N VAL A 124 21.10 14.49 -1.38
CA VAL A 124 21.71 14.13 -2.67
C VAL A 124 20.62 13.93 -3.73
N ARG A 125 20.83 14.46 -4.94
CA ARG A 125 19.98 14.16 -6.10
C ARG A 125 20.58 13.00 -6.87
N ALA A 126 19.76 11.99 -7.14
CA ALA A 126 20.12 10.82 -7.93
C ALA A 126 19.02 10.53 -8.95
N GLU A 127 19.41 9.93 -10.07
CA GLU A 127 18.50 9.43 -11.10
C GLU A 127 18.67 7.91 -11.19
N LEU A 128 17.57 7.20 -11.45
CA LEU A 128 17.59 5.75 -11.57
C LEU A 128 18.30 5.34 -12.87
N ASP A 129 19.39 4.60 -12.75
CA ASP A 129 20.08 3.97 -13.88
C ASP A 129 19.47 2.60 -14.24
N GLY A 130 19.13 1.81 -13.22
CA GLY A 130 18.51 0.50 -13.42
C GLY A 130 18.17 -0.21 -12.12
N VAL A 131 17.49 -1.36 -12.24
CA VAL A 131 17.15 -2.24 -11.12
C VAL A 131 18.15 -3.38 -11.05
N VAL A 132 18.75 -3.57 -9.88
CA VAL A 132 19.74 -4.60 -9.59
C VAL A 132 19.08 -5.84 -9.01
N SER A 133 18.08 -5.69 -8.13
CA SER A 133 17.41 -6.83 -7.52
C SER A 133 15.98 -6.54 -7.08
N LEU A 134 15.20 -7.62 -6.98
CA LEU A 134 13.84 -7.58 -6.45
C LEU A 134 13.66 -8.72 -5.44
N ARG A 135 13.09 -8.38 -4.29
CA ARG A 135 12.70 -9.34 -3.25
C ARG A 135 11.19 -9.27 -3.02
N HIS A 136 10.51 -10.38 -3.17
CA HIS A 136 9.14 -10.54 -2.69
C HIS A 136 9.14 -11.39 -1.42
N SER A 137 8.66 -10.85 -0.31
CA SER A 137 8.61 -11.54 0.99
C SER A 137 7.23 -11.44 1.63
N HIS A 138 6.85 -12.47 2.37
CA HIS A 138 5.55 -12.57 3.03
C HIS A 138 5.68 -12.49 4.56
N GLY A 139 4.57 -12.22 5.26
CA GLY A 139 4.54 -12.17 6.73
C GLY A 139 5.21 -10.92 7.32
N ARG A 140 5.19 -9.80 6.58
CA ARG A 140 5.74 -8.52 7.03
C ARG A 140 4.69 -7.72 7.80
N ARG A 141 4.68 -6.38 7.67
CA ARG A 141 3.75 -5.51 8.40
C ARG A 141 2.31 -5.96 8.18
N PHE A 142 1.55 -6.08 9.28
CA PHE A 142 0.16 -6.53 9.27
C PHE A 142 -0.07 -7.90 8.61
N GLY A 143 0.96 -8.78 8.62
CA GLY A 143 0.92 -10.10 7.98
C GLY A 143 0.98 -10.05 6.45
N GLN A 144 1.23 -8.87 5.87
CA GLN A 144 1.14 -8.64 4.44
C GLN A 144 2.45 -8.94 3.69
N SER A 145 2.36 -8.87 2.36
CA SER A 145 3.50 -9.05 1.47
C SER A 145 4.26 -7.74 1.28
N ASP A 146 5.54 -7.86 0.96
CA ASP A 146 6.47 -6.75 0.72
C ASP A 146 7.30 -7.06 -0.52
N VAL A 147 7.28 -6.14 -1.48
CA VAL A 147 8.22 -6.10 -2.61
C VAL A 147 9.26 -5.04 -2.31
N TYR A 148 10.52 -5.43 -2.26
CA TYR A 148 11.65 -4.51 -2.08
C TYR A 148 12.53 -4.53 -3.32
N VAL A 149 12.76 -3.36 -3.89
CA VAL A 149 13.54 -3.15 -5.11
C VAL A 149 14.84 -2.43 -4.76
N ILE A 150 15.94 -2.86 -5.37
CA ILE A 150 17.23 -2.17 -5.34
C ILE A 150 17.61 -1.88 -6.79
#